data_AF-A0A2P2CCY2-F1
#
_entry.id   AF-A0A2P2CCY2-F1
#
_cell.length_a   1.000
_cell.length_b   1.000
_cell.length_c   1.000
_cell.angle_alpha   90.00
_cell.angle_beta   90.00
_cell.angle_gamma   90.00
#
_symmetry.space_group_name_H-M   'P 1'
#
loop_
_entity.id
_entity.type
_entity.pdbx_description
1 polymer ?
#
loop_
_entity_poly.entity_id
_entity_poly.type
_entity_poly.pdbx_seq_one_letter_code
_entity_poly.pdbx_strand_id
1 'polypeptide(L)' 'MLTIIVMMTFILLIAGAIVVYVAFPHRGEDIPNAAWLGDAMSKAVDSLPTLDESETLRR' A
#
# COMPACT_ATOMS: atom_id res chain seq x y z
N MET A 1 -4.69 -30.44 -5.61
CA MET A 1 -4.13 -29.75 -6.79
C MET A 1 -4.69 -28.35 -6.95
N LEU A 2 -6.02 -28.16 -7.06
CA LEU A 2 -6.64 -26.82 -7.15
C LEU A 2 -6.21 -25.87 -6.02
N THR A 3 -6.24 -26.33 -4.76
CA THR A 3 -5.82 -25.52 -3.60
C THR A 3 -4.38 -25.02 -3.71
N ILE A 4 -3.49 -25.86 -4.25
CA ILE A 4 -2.07 -25.50 -4.44
C ILE A 4 -1.96 -24.39 -5.49
N ILE A 5 -2.67 -24.53 -6.62
CA ILE A 5 -2.70 -23.53 -7.68
C ILE A 5 -3.22 -22.20 -7.12
N VAL A 6 -4.34 -22.22 -6.39
CA VAL A 6 -4.91 -21.03 -5.76
C VAL A 6 -3.91 -20.35 -4.83
N MET A 7 -3.25 -21.12 -3.97
CA MET A 7 -2.26 -20.57 -3.03
C MET A 7 -1.04 -20.01 -3.75
N MET A 8 -0.54 -20.68 -4.78
CA MET A 8 0.58 -20.17 -5.59
C MET A 8 0.21 -18.87 -6.30
N THR A 9 -0.97 -18.81 -6.92
CA THR A 9 -1.47 -17.57 -7.54
C THR A 9 -1.61 -16.46 -6.51
N PHE A 10 -2.17 -16.75 -5.34
CA PHE A 10 -2.32 -15.77 -4.27
C PHE A 10 -0.98 -15.18 -3.81
N ILE A 11 0.04 -16.04 -3.62
CA ILE A 11 1.39 -15.59 -3.25
C ILE A 11 1.99 -14.71 -4.34
N LEU A 12 1.83 -15.08 -5.62
CA LEU A 12 2.31 -14.26 -6.74
C LEU A 12 1.60 -12.90 -6.81
N LEU A 13 0.30 -12.84 -6.52
CA LEU A 13 -0.44 -11.59 -6.44
C LEU A 13 0.08 -10.69 -5.32
N ILE A 14 0.34 -11.25 -4.13
CA ILE A 14 0.93 -10.49 -3.01
C ILE A 14 2.32 -9.97 -3.39
N ALA A 15 3.17 -10.83 -3.96
CA ALA A 15 4.52 -10.44 -4.37
C ALA A 15 4.48 -9.31 -5.42
N GLY A 16 3.59 -9.41 -6.41
CA GLY A 16 3.37 -8.36 -7.41
C GLY A 16 2.91 -7.05 -6.77
N ALA A 17 1.96 -7.12 -5.83
CA ALA A 17 1.47 -5.94 -5.11
C ALA A 17 2.59 -5.25 -4.31
N ILE A 18 3.47 -6.01 -3.65
CA ILE A 18 4.63 -5.47 -2.93
C ILE A 18 5.57 -4.74 -3.89
N VAL A 19 5.91 -5.35 -5.02
CA VAL A 19 6.81 -4.74 -6.02
C VAL A 19 6.20 -3.44 -6.57
N VAL A 20 4.92 -3.44 -6.90
CA VAL A 20 4.21 -2.25 -7.36
C VAL A 20 4.23 -1.15 -6.29
N TYR A 21 3.95 -1.49 -5.03
CA TYR A 21 3.96 -0.54 -3.93
C TYR A 21 5.36 0.08 -3.71
N VAL A 22 6.40 -0.74 -3.73
CA VAL A 22 7.77 -0.25 -3.55
C VAL A 22 8.22 0.60 -4.73
N ALA A 23 7.83 0.24 -5.96
CA ALA A 23 8.26 0.95 -7.17
C ALA A 23 7.61 2.32 -7.34
N PHE A 24 6.32 2.46 -6.99
CA PHE A 24 5.54 3.67 -7.25
C PHE A 24 5.18 4.43 -5.95
N PRO A 25 4.22 4.00 -5.11
CA PRO A 25 3.73 4.81 -4.00
C PRO A 25 4.76 5.05 -2.88
N HIS A 26 5.86 4.29 -2.77
CA HIS A 26 6.92 4.63 -1.81
C HIS A 26 7.56 6.01 -2.07
N ARG A 27 7.48 6.51 -3.31
CA ARG A 27 8.02 7.82 -3.70
C ARG A 27 6.98 8.94 -3.77
N GLY A 28 5.71 8.63 -3.48
CA GLY A 28 4.59 9.54 -3.75
C GLY A 28 4.27 9.69 -5.26
N GLU A 29 4.77 8.79 -6.11
CA GLU A 29 4.48 8.78 -7.54
C GLU A 29 3.26 7.87 -7.84
N ASP A 30 2.34 8.38 -8.66
CA ASP A 30 1.15 7.64 -9.08
C ASP A 30 1.49 6.42 -9.94
N ILE A 31 0.72 5.35 -9.77
CA ILE A 31 0.88 4.12 -10.56
C ILE A 31 0.34 4.39 -11.99
N PRO A 32 1.16 4.21 -13.05
CA PRO A 32 0.71 4.39 -14.42
C PRO A 32 -0.45 3.44 -14.74
N ASN A 33 -1.54 4.00 -15.27
CA ASN A 33 -2.81 3.32 -15.57
C ASN A 33 -3.67 2.88 -14.37
N ALA A 34 -3.30 3.25 -13.13
CA ALA A 34 -4.06 2.90 -11.92
C ALA A 34 -4.09 4.04 -10.88
N ALA A 35 -4.34 5.28 -11.34
CA ALA A 35 -4.44 6.46 -10.45
C ALA A 35 -5.47 6.26 -9.31
N TRP A 36 -6.56 5.54 -9.57
CA TRP A 36 -7.58 5.20 -8.57
C TRP A 36 -7.03 4.44 -7.35
N LEU A 37 -5.92 3.72 -7.52
CA LEU A 37 -5.27 2.96 -6.45
C LEU A 37 -4.41 3.87 -5.57
N GLY A 38 -3.79 4.88 -6.16
CA GLY A 38 -3.08 5.96 -5.44
C GLY A 38 -4.06 6.78 -4.60
N ASP A 39 -5.17 7.21 -5.20
CA ASP A 39 -6.22 7.97 -4.51
C ASP A 39 -6.81 7.20 -3.32
N ALA A 40 -7.07 5.89 -3.50
CA ALA A 40 -7.60 5.04 -2.43
C ALA A 40 -6.58 4.87 -1.28
N MET A 41 -5.29 4.73 -1.58
CA MET A 41 -4.25 4.68 -0.56
C MET A 41 -4.07 6.00 0.16
N SER A 42 -4.03 7.13 -0.56
CA SER A 42 -3.91 8.47 0.06
C SER A 42 -5.08 8.74 1.00
N LYS A 43 -6.29 8.41 0.56
CA LYS A 43 -7.50 8.57 1.38
C LYS A 43 -7.50 7.66 2.62
N ALA A 44 -6.92 6.47 2.52
CA ALA A 44 -6.75 5.59 3.67
C ALA A 44 -5.73 6.15 4.67
N VAL A 45 -4.61 6.70 4.20
CA VAL A 45 -3.61 7.36 5.04
C VAL A 45 -4.19 8.58 5.75
N ASP A 46 -4.91 9.44 5.03
CA ASP A 46 -5.57 10.62 5.61
C ASP A 46 -6.63 10.26 6.67
N SER A 47 -7.19 9.05 6.61
CA SER A 47 -8.17 8.56 7.59
C SER A 47 -7.55 7.99 8.86
N LEU A 48 -6.24 7.76 8.86
CA LEU A 48 -5.54 7.25 10.04
C LEU A 48 -5.28 8.41 11.02
N PRO A 49 -5.50 8.19 12.33
CA PRO A 49 -5.10 9.17 13.33
C PRO A 49 -3.59 9.36 13.26
N THR A 50 -3.15 10.56 12.85
CA THR A 50 -1.74 10.94 12.89
C THR A 50 -1.32 11.15 14.34
N LEU A 51 -0.12 10.72 14.70
CA LEU A 51 0.49 11.10 15.98
C LEU A 51 0.80 12.60 15.91
N ASP A 52 0.11 13.41 16.70
CA ASP A 52 0.41 14.84 16.81
C ASP A 52 1.82 15.01 17.43
N GLU A 53 2.74 15.65 16.71
CA GLU A 53 4.09 15.99 17.19
C GLU A 53 4.08 16.82 18.50
N SER A 54 2.92 17.40 18.84
CA SER A 54 2.71 18.14 20.09
C SER A 54 2.80 17.27 21.36
N GLU A 55 2.62 15.95 21.25
CA GLU A 55 2.73 15.02 22.39
C GLU A 55 4.19 14.62 22.68
N THR A 56 5.07 14.65 21.66
CA THR A 56 6.49 14.32 21.79
C THR A 56 7.36 15.41 22.43
N LEU A 57 6.94 16.68 22.41
CA LEU A 57 7.72 17.80 22.95
C LEU A 57 7.59 17.99 24.48
N ARG A 58 6.81 17.15 25.17
CA ARG A 58 6.48 17.30 26.60
C ARG A 58 7.08 16.22 27.52
N ARG A 59 7.97 15.36 27.00
CA ARG A 59 8.58 14.26 27.76
C ARG A 59 10.09 14.39 27.89
#